data_AF-A0A318HCU9-F1
#
_entry.id   AF-A0A318HCU9-F1
#
_cell.length_a   1.000
_cell.length_b   1.000
_cell.length_c   1.000
_cell.angle_alpha   90.00
_cell.angle_beta   90.00
_cell.angle_gamma   90.00
#
_symmetry.space_group_name_H-M   'P 1'
#
loop_
_entity.id
_entity.type
_entity.pdbx_description
1 polymer ?
#
loop_
_entity_poly.entity_id
_entity_poly.type
_entity_poly.pdbx_seq_one_letter_code
_entity_poly.pdbx_strand_id
1 'polypeptide(L)'
;MQMSETTNADLVAIDLTDDERYFMWWALGHWGGCASDAPLPVTLLGFTGWDEFDALTDRLATAIKHGEPLLDLDWARALFLTEISFGSDLIGAGVEFEMACRFTDQDGLKLLRSLQHKIGSHERAALLFPGAGRPPTPPADT
;
A
#
# COMPACT_ATOMS: atom_id res chain seq x y z
N MET A 1 -24.50 22.73 14.62
CA MET A 1 -23.10 22.34 14.87
C MET A 1 -23.12 20.86 15.20
N GLN A 2 -23.00 20.02 14.17
CA GLN A 2 -23.08 18.57 14.31
C GLN A 2 -21.64 18.07 14.47
N MET A 3 -21.37 17.48 15.63
CA MET A 3 -20.09 16.84 15.93
C MET A 3 -19.88 15.73 14.91
N SER A 4 -18.80 15.82 14.16
CA SER A 4 -18.30 14.75 13.30
C SER A 4 -18.10 13.50 14.14
N GLU A 5 -18.80 12.43 13.77
CA GLU A 5 -18.50 11.06 14.19
C GLU A 5 -17.03 10.80 13.87
N THR A 6 -16.17 10.86 14.88
CA THR A 6 -14.84 10.29 14.78
C THR A 6 -15.05 8.79 14.66
N THR A 7 -15.09 8.27 13.42
CA THR A 7 -15.07 6.84 13.16
C THR A 7 -13.93 6.27 13.98
N ASN A 8 -14.26 5.51 15.03
CA ASN A 8 -13.26 4.81 15.81
C ASN A 8 -12.65 3.81 14.84
N ALA A 9 -11.48 4.15 14.30
CA ALA A 9 -10.87 3.38 13.24
C ALA A 9 -10.27 2.14 13.91
N ASP A 10 -11.05 1.06 13.91
CA ASP A 10 -10.64 -0.18 14.55
C ASP A 10 -9.39 -0.73 13.87
N LEU A 11 -8.42 -1.15 14.69
CA LEU A 11 -7.23 -1.84 14.21
C LEU A 11 -7.61 -3.24 13.72
N VAL A 12 -7.24 -3.55 12.48
CA VAL A 12 -7.53 -4.83 11.83
C VAL A 12 -6.27 -5.68 11.78
N ALA A 13 -6.32 -6.86 12.39
CA ALA A 13 -5.29 -7.87 12.23
C ALA A 13 -5.55 -8.69 10.96
N ILE A 14 -4.53 -8.82 10.10
CA ILE A 14 -4.56 -9.70 8.92
C ILE A 14 -3.50 -10.78 9.11
N ASP A 15 -3.89 -12.03 8.93
CA ASP A 15 -2.98 -13.17 9.06
C ASP A 15 -2.08 -13.28 7.81
N LEU A 16 -0.89 -12.73 7.95
CA LEU A 16 0.19 -12.84 6.96
C LEU A 16 1.16 -13.95 7.37
N THR A 17 1.69 -14.64 6.37
CA THR A 17 2.82 -15.55 6.54
C THR A 17 4.12 -14.75 6.74
N ASP A 18 5.19 -15.42 7.19
CA ASP A 18 6.51 -14.78 7.33
C ASP A 18 7.04 -14.26 5.99
N ASP A 19 6.79 -14.98 4.90
CA ASP A 19 7.21 -14.55 3.56
C ASP A 19 6.43 -13.33 3.08
N GLU A 20 5.12 -13.29 3.32
CA GLU A 20 4.28 -12.12 3.00
C GLU A 20 4.69 -10.88 3.83
N ARG A 21 4.93 -11.05 5.14
CA ARG A 21 5.45 -9.97 5.99
C ARG A 21 6.80 -9.47 5.51
N TYR A 22 7.73 -10.38 5.21
CA TYR A 22 9.05 -10.03 4.71
C TYR A 22 8.94 -9.30 3.37
N PHE A 23 8.11 -9.78 2.45
CA PHE A 23 7.91 -9.17 1.13
C PHE A 23 7.41 -7.73 1.26
N MET A 24 6.39 -7.49 2.08
CA MET A 24 5.86 -6.13 2.30
C MET A 24 6.87 -5.23 3.03
N TRP A 25 7.51 -5.72 4.09
CA TRP A 25 8.55 -4.97 4.81
C TRP A 25 9.68 -4.54 3.86
N TRP A 26 10.12 -5.47 3.01
CA TRP A 26 11.16 -5.22 2.01
C TRP A 26 10.71 -4.18 0.97
N ALA A 27 9.51 -4.36 0.42
CA ALA A 27 8.94 -3.45 -0.58
C ALA A 27 8.78 -2.02 -0.06
N LEU A 28 8.36 -1.87 1.21
CA LEU A 28 8.21 -0.58 1.86
C LEU A 28 9.56 0.08 2.13
N GLY A 29 10.60 -0.70 2.46
CA GLY A 29 11.95 -0.19 2.66
C GLY A 29 12.59 0.42 1.41
N HIS A 30 12.17 0.00 0.20
CA HIS A 30 12.70 0.57 -1.05
C HIS A 30 12.34 2.05 -1.25
N TRP A 31 11.30 2.56 -0.60
CA TRP A 31 10.96 3.98 -0.67
C TRP A 31 12.02 4.88 -0.01
N GLY A 32 12.77 4.36 0.97
CA GLY A 32 13.98 5.01 1.50
C GLY A 32 15.27 4.62 0.76
N GLY A 33 15.17 3.87 -0.35
CA GLY A 33 16.26 3.27 -1.09
C GLY A 33 16.14 3.51 -2.59
N CYS A 34 16.10 2.45 -3.39
CA CYS A 34 16.07 2.54 -4.86
C CYS A 34 14.86 3.25 -5.44
N ALA A 35 13.73 3.33 -4.72
CA ALA A 35 12.56 4.08 -5.15
C ALA A 35 12.49 5.51 -4.59
N SER A 36 13.54 5.99 -3.91
CA SER A 36 13.54 7.30 -3.22
C SER A 36 13.53 8.51 -4.16
N ASP A 37 14.00 8.35 -5.40
CA ASP A 37 13.95 9.39 -6.44
C ASP A 37 12.79 9.19 -7.42
N ALA A 38 11.96 8.16 -7.20
CA ALA A 38 10.80 7.89 -8.02
C ALA A 38 9.84 9.10 -7.96
N PRO A 39 9.32 9.58 -9.10
CA PRO A 39 8.43 10.73 -9.14
C PRO A 39 7.00 10.36 -8.72
N LEU A 40 6.84 9.64 -7.61
CA LEU A 40 5.55 9.29 -7.03
C LEU A 40 4.88 10.58 -6.52
N PRO A 41 3.66 10.93 -6.98
CA PRO A 41 2.96 12.10 -6.49
C PRO A 41 2.35 11.83 -5.11
N VAL A 42 3.19 11.85 -4.06
CA VAL A 42 2.79 11.56 -2.66
C VAL A 42 1.63 12.45 -2.17
N THR A 43 1.46 13.63 -2.76
CA THR A 43 0.31 14.52 -2.49
C THR A 43 -1.03 13.93 -2.91
N LEU A 44 -1.07 13.06 -3.93
CA LEU A 44 -2.30 12.33 -4.30
C LEU A 44 -2.69 11.27 -3.26
N LEU A 45 -1.76 10.86 -2.40
CA LEU A 45 -2.01 9.95 -1.28
C LEU A 45 -2.35 10.70 0.02
N GLY A 46 -2.49 12.03 -0.06
CA GLY A 46 -2.84 12.91 1.04
C GLY A 46 -1.65 13.41 1.86
N PHE A 47 -0.40 13.15 1.44
CA PHE A 47 0.77 13.62 2.16
C PHE A 47 1.14 15.04 1.76
N THR A 48 1.67 15.80 2.70
CA THR A 48 2.14 17.18 2.47
C THR A 48 3.53 17.24 1.82
N GLY A 49 4.30 16.16 1.92
CA GLY A 49 5.64 16.03 1.34
C GLY A 49 6.29 14.68 1.65
N TRP A 50 7.57 14.56 1.29
CA TRP A 50 8.33 13.31 1.44
C TRP A 50 8.65 12.96 2.89
N ASP A 51 8.93 13.92 3.77
CA ASP A 51 9.20 13.63 5.19
C ASP A 51 8.02 12.89 5.87
N GLU A 52 6.78 13.27 5.54
CA GLU A 52 5.58 12.61 6.06
C GLU A 52 5.40 11.20 5.45
N PHE A 53 5.74 11.07 4.17
CA PHE A 53 5.70 9.80 3.46
C PHE A 53 6.74 8.81 4.00
N ASP A 54 7.97 9.26 4.25
CA ASP A 54 9.06 8.46 4.79
C ASP A 54 8.74 7.98 6.22
N ALA A 55 8.25 8.88 7.08
CA ALA A 55 7.80 8.51 8.41
C ALA A 55 6.66 7.47 8.39
N LEU A 56 5.77 7.55 7.39
CA LEU A 56 4.73 6.57 7.20
C LEU A 56 5.29 5.21 6.77
N THR A 57 6.12 5.17 5.71
CA THR A 57 6.64 3.92 5.16
C THR A 57 7.47 3.16 6.20
N ASP A 58 8.28 3.87 6.99
CA ASP A 58 9.02 3.30 8.12
C ASP A 58 8.10 2.70 9.20
N ARG A 59 7.04 3.44 9.57
CA ARG A 59 6.06 2.97 10.56
C ARG A 59 5.33 1.72 10.06
N LEU A 60 4.86 1.72 8.82
CA LEU A 60 4.16 0.59 8.22
C LEU A 60 5.07 -0.64 8.10
N ALA A 61 6.31 -0.44 7.63
CA ALA A 61 7.28 -1.51 7.49
C ALA A 61 7.58 -2.17 8.84
N THR A 62 7.73 -1.36 9.90
CA THR A 62 7.97 -1.84 11.27
C THR A 62 6.77 -2.64 11.78
N ALA A 63 5.57 -2.06 11.72
CA ALA A 63 4.35 -2.71 12.19
C ALA A 63 4.09 -4.05 11.47
N ILE A 64 4.23 -4.10 10.15
CA ILE A 64 4.05 -5.32 9.35
C ILE A 64 5.09 -6.38 9.71
N LYS A 65 6.36 -5.99 9.86
CA LYS A 65 7.44 -6.90 10.28
C LYS A 65 7.14 -7.54 11.63
N HIS A 66 6.53 -6.79 12.55
CA HIS A 66 6.16 -7.27 13.88
C HIS A 66 4.77 -7.93 13.94
N GLY A 67 4.03 -7.98 12.82
CA GLY A 67 2.69 -8.58 12.77
C GLY A 67 1.65 -7.77 13.55
N GLU A 68 1.86 -6.47 13.69
CA GLU A 68 0.94 -5.58 14.39
C GLU A 68 -0.32 -5.32 13.55
N PRO A 69 -1.49 -5.16 14.20
CA PRO A 69 -2.70 -4.77 13.49
C PRO A 69 -2.61 -3.32 13.02
N LEU A 70 -3.19 -3.01 11.86
CA LEU A 70 -3.17 -1.69 11.24
C LEU A 70 -4.59 -1.17 11.01
N LEU A 71 -4.71 0.14 10.81
CA LEU A 71 -5.93 0.75 10.30
C LEU A 71 -6.19 0.28 8.87
N ASP A 72 -7.45 0.23 8.44
CA ASP A 72 -7.79 -0.15 7.06
C ASP A 72 -7.13 0.76 6.01
N LEU A 73 -7.02 2.06 6.29
CA LEU A 73 -6.30 3.00 5.42
C LEU A 73 -4.79 2.67 5.36
N ASP A 74 -4.20 2.24 6.47
CA ASP A 74 -2.80 1.86 6.53
C ASP A 74 -2.54 0.53 5.81
N TRP A 75 -3.47 -0.43 5.90
CA TRP A 75 -3.44 -1.63 5.07
C TRP A 75 -3.53 -1.31 3.59
N ALA A 76 -4.43 -0.39 3.21
CA ALA A 76 -4.56 0.06 1.83
C ALA A 76 -3.27 0.71 1.32
N ARG A 77 -2.69 1.62 2.11
CA ARG A 77 -1.41 2.28 1.80
C ARG A 77 -0.28 1.27 1.67
N ALA A 78 -0.16 0.34 2.61
CA ALA A 78 0.89 -0.66 2.60
C ALA A 78 0.79 -1.57 1.36
N LEU A 79 -0.41 -2.03 1.00
CA LEU A 79 -0.61 -2.83 -0.21
C LEU A 79 -0.28 -2.03 -1.47
N PHE A 80 -0.84 -0.83 -1.62
CA PHE A 80 -0.64 0.00 -2.80
C PHE A 80 0.84 0.36 -3.03
N LEU A 81 1.54 0.73 -1.97
CA LEU A 81 2.97 1.05 -2.05
C LEU A 81 3.83 -0.19 -2.33
N THR A 82 3.42 -1.36 -1.84
CA THR A 82 4.07 -2.64 -2.17
C THR A 82 3.89 -2.96 -3.66
N GLU A 83 2.67 -2.81 -4.19
CA GLU A 83 2.35 -3.03 -5.60
C GLU A 83 3.17 -2.14 -6.54
N ILE A 84 3.30 -0.85 -6.21
CA ILE A 84 4.08 0.09 -7.02
C ILE A 84 5.57 -0.22 -6.92
N SER A 85 6.09 -0.40 -5.70
CA SER A 85 7.50 -0.68 -5.46
C SER A 85 7.96 -1.92 -6.24
N PHE A 86 7.16 -2.99 -6.21
CA PHE A 86 7.46 -4.23 -6.92
C PHE A 86 7.17 -4.15 -8.43
N GLY A 87 5.99 -3.67 -8.82
CA GLY A 87 5.46 -3.82 -10.16
C GLY A 87 5.84 -2.72 -11.16
N SER A 88 6.42 -1.61 -10.71
CA SER A 88 6.72 -0.45 -11.54
C SER A 88 8.19 -0.09 -11.52
N ASP A 89 8.82 -0.10 -12.71
CA ASP A 89 10.15 0.47 -12.94
C ASP A 89 10.10 1.99 -13.17
N LEU A 90 8.91 2.53 -13.48
CA LEU A 90 8.72 3.94 -13.81
C LEU A 90 8.62 4.83 -12.55
N ILE A 91 7.95 4.32 -11.52
CA ILE A 91 7.64 5.05 -10.28
C ILE A 91 7.85 4.19 -9.02
N GLY A 92 8.56 3.07 -9.14
CA GLY A 92 8.89 2.15 -8.05
C GLY A 92 10.28 1.57 -8.27
N ALA A 93 10.58 0.43 -7.63
CA ALA A 93 11.87 -0.24 -7.77
C ALA A 93 11.94 -1.18 -8.98
N GLY A 94 10.80 -1.73 -9.43
CA GLY A 94 10.70 -2.53 -10.65
C GLY A 94 11.78 -3.60 -10.77
N VAL A 95 12.64 -3.47 -11.78
CA VAL A 95 13.72 -4.44 -12.05
C VAL A 95 14.74 -4.53 -10.90
N GLU A 96 14.97 -3.42 -10.20
CA GLU A 96 15.90 -3.37 -9.06
C GLU A 96 15.34 -4.07 -7.82
N PHE A 97 14.03 -4.36 -7.80
CA PHE A 97 13.39 -5.04 -6.67
C PHE A 97 13.96 -6.45 -6.45
N GLU A 98 14.13 -7.23 -7.53
CA GLU A 98 14.65 -8.60 -7.47
C GLU A 98 16.13 -8.63 -7.06
N MET A 99 16.92 -7.63 -7.45
CA MET A 99 18.37 -7.63 -7.24
C MET A 99 18.78 -7.67 -5.76
N ALA A 100 17.88 -7.25 -4.86
CA ALA A 100 18.13 -7.22 -3.43
C ALA A 100 17.08 -8.01 -2.61
N CYS A 101 16.02 -8.54 -3.24
CA CYS A 101 15.04 -9.40 -2.58
C CYS A 101 15.46 -10.88 -2.64
N ARG A 102 15.07 -11.67 -1.63
CA ARG A 102 15.33 -13.12 -1.63
C ARG A 102 14.40 -13.94 -2.53
N PHE A 103 13.39 -13.30 -3.10
CA PHE A 103 12.40 -13.95 -3.95
C PHE A 103 12.68 -13.64 -5.41
N THR A 104 12.49 -14.63 -6.27
CA THR A 104 12.44 -14.41 -7.71
C THR A 104 11.20 -13.58 -8.06
N ASP A 105 11.21 -12.92 -9.22
CA ASP A 105 10.03 -12.20 -9.73
C ASP A 105 8.76 -13.08 -9.76
N GLN A 106 8.90 -14.35 -10.16
CA GLN A 106 7.79 -15.29 -10.23
C GLN A 106 7.22 -15.62 -8.85
N ASP A 107 8.07 -15.76 -7.83
CA ASP A 107 7.64 -16.04 -6.47
C ASP A 107 7.10 -14.78 -5.78
N GLY A 108 7.72 -13.62 -6.04
CA GLY A 108 7.23 -12.30 -5.63
C GLY A 108 5.82 -12.04 -6.16
N LEU A 109 5.54 -12.38 -7.43
CA LEU A 109 4.19 -12.23 -7.99
C LEU A 109 3.15 -13.13 -7.29
N LYS A 110 3.53 -14.35 -6.89
CA LYS A 110 2.62 -15.23 -6.12
C LYS A 110 2.32 -14.64 -4.74
N LEU A 111 3.35 -14.12 -4.06
CA LEU A 111 3.19 -13.43 -2.77
C LEU A 111 2.30 -12.20 -2.93
N LEU A 112 2.53 -11.38 -3.97
CA LEU A 112 1.71 -10.20 -4.25
C LEU A 112 0.24 -10.56 -4.47
N ARG A 113 -0.06 -11.61 -5.23
CA ARG A 113 -1.44 -12.07 -5.44
C ARG A 113 -2.09 -12.55 -4.13
N SER A 114 -1.33 -13.23 -3.27
CA SER A 114 -1.82 -13.63 -1.95
C SER A 114 -2.13 -12.41 -1.08
N LEU A 115 -1.24 -11.42 -1.04
CA LEU A 115 -1.43 -10.16 -0.34
C LEU A 115 -2.66 -9.39 -0.84
N GLN A 116 -2.84 -9.30 -2.15
CA GLN A 116 -4.00 -8.66 -2.77
C GLN A 116 -5.32 -9.34 -2.39
N HIS A 117 -5.35 -10.67 -2.28
CA HIS A 117 -6.55 -11.38 -1.82
C HIS A 117 -6.83 -11.18 -0.33
N LYS A 118 -5.80 -11.05 0.51
CA LYS A 118 -5.95 -10.88 1.97
C LYS A 118 -6.26 -9.44 2.36
N ILE A 119 -5.65 -8.49 1.67
CA ILE A 119 -5.66 -7.07 2.04
C ILE A 119 -6.56 -6.27 1.09
N GLY A 120 -6.60 -6.61 -0.19
CA GLY A 120 -7.34 -5.82 -1.19
C GLY A 120 -8.85 -5.88 -1.00
N SER A 121 -9.49 -4.72 -0.96
CA SER A 121 -10.95 -4.58 -1.04
C SER A 121 -11.34 -3.25 -1.68
N HIS A 122 -12.57 -3.16 -2.17
CA HIS A 122 -13.09 -1.91 -2.74
C HIS A 122 -13.19 -0.81 -1.67
N GLU A 123 -13.55 -1.17 -0.44
CA GLU A 123 -13.64 -0.23 0.68
C GLU A 123 -12.26 0.37 0.99
N ARG A 124 -11.22 -0.47 1.10
CA ARG A 124 -9.84 -0.01 1.33
C ARG A 124 -9.31 0.84 0.19
N ALA A 125 -9.61 0.49 -1.07
CA ALA A 125 -9.26 1.32 -2.21
C ALA A 125 -9.94 2.69 -2.17
N ALA A 126 -11.20 2.75 -1.73
CA ALA A 126 -11.93 4.01 -1.57
C ALA A 126 -11.37 4.89 -0.43
N LEU A 127 -10.71 4.31 0.57
CA LEU A 127 -10.01 5.08 1.62
C LEU A 127 -8.76 5.79 1.08
N LEU A 128 -8.05 5.19 0.11
CA LEU A 128 -6.88 5.82 -0.52
C LEU A 128 -7.26 7.03 -1.37
N PHE A 129 -8.34 6.91 -2.14
CA PHE A 129 -8.77 7.93 -3.09
C PHE A 129 -10.27 8.23 -2.90
N PRO A 130 -10.63 8.95 -1.82
CA PRO A 130 -12.03 9.20 -1.49
C PRO A 130 -12.73 9.99 -2.60
N GLY A 131 -13.86 9.47 -3.07
CA GLY A 131 -14.65 10.07 -4.16
C GLY A 131 -14.04 9.91 -5.55
N ALA A 132 -12.91 9.22 -5.69
CA ALA A 132 -12.36 8.84 -6.98
C ALA A 132 -13.06 7.60 -7.55
N GLY A 133 -12.95 7.41 -8.86
CA GLY A 133 -13.55 6.28 -9.57
C GLY A 133 -14.45 6.71 -10.72
N ARG A 134 -14.76 5.77 -11.62
CA ARG A 134 -15.67 6.03 -12.73
C ARG A 134 -17.09 6.19 -12.16
N PRO A 135 -17.79 7.32 -12.42
CA PRO A 135 -19.17 7.46 -11.99
C PRO A 135 -20.04 6.36 -12.62
N PRO A 136 -21.13 5.94 -11.96
CA PRO A 136 -22.09 5.00 -12.53
C PRO A 136 -22.51 5.48 -13.92
N THR A 137 -22.61 4.58 -14.88
CA THR A 137 -23.18 4.94 -16.19
C THR A 137 -24.64 5.33 -15.94
N PRO A 138 -25.09 6.55 -16.34
CA PRO A 138 -26.48 6.91 -16.17
C PRO A 138 -27.37 5.87 -16.86
N PRO A 139 -28.54 5.54 -16.30
CA PRO A 139 -29.46 4.61 -16.94
C PRO A 139 -29.74 5.10 -18.36
N ALA A 140 -29.73 4.17 -19.32
CA ALA A 140 -30.05 4.50 -20.70
C ALA A 140 -31.48 5.09 -20.75
N ASP A 141 -31.62 6.25 -21.39
CA ASP A 141 -32.94 6.83 -21.66
C ASP A 141 -33.79 5.78 -22.38
N THR A 142 -34.88 5.36 -21.74
CA THR A 142 -35.84 4.37 -22.26
C THR A 142 -37.06 5.08 -22.83
#